data_AF-A0AB35MJN8-F1
#
_entry.id   AF-A0AB35MJN8-F1
#
_cell.length_a   1.000
_cell.length_b   1.000
_cell.length_c   1.000
_cell.angle_alpha   90.00
_cell.angle_beta   90.00
_cell.angle_gamma   90.00
#
_symmetry.space_group_name_H-M   'P 1'
#
loop_
_entity.id
_entity.type
_entity.pdbx_description
1 polymer ?
#
loop_
_entity_poly.entity_id
_entity_poly.type
_entity_poly.pdbx_seq_one_letter_code
_entity_poly.pdbx_strand_id
1 'polypeptide(L)'
;MSISAEIEPRTYFSSLENALGDFQPPYEALPVIRDVARGLDYTHVFIPESRAHIGLEAAGGGEPIAYIFPGFIALHPRGGVSSFVELPQPLAEEAPAPATAKASRAAASSPAKAVQAEPVACAGCFTALPASGRCDYCD
;
A
#
# COMPACT_ATOMS: atom_id res chain seq x y z
N MET A 1 -28.21 -11.59 16.69
CA MET A 1 -27.32 -10.97 15.69
C MET A 1 -26.22 -10.26 16.45
N SER A 2 -25.10 -10.93 16.67
CA SER A 2 -23.89 -10.33 17.25
C SER A 2 -22.77 -10.76 16.33
N ILE A 3 -22.39 -9.87 15.41
CA ILE A 3 -21.13 -9.95 14.67
C ILE A 3 -20.03 -9.73 15.71
N SER A 4 -19.69 -10.79 16.44
CA SER A 4 -18.36 -10.96 16.99
C SER A 4 -17.44 -10.84 15.77
N ALA A 5 -16.81 -9.68 15.57
CA ALA A 5 -15.66 -9.62 14.71
C ALA A 5 -14.72 -10.70 15.25
N GLU A 6 -14.60 -11.81 14.52
CA GLU A 6 -13.74 -12.92 14.89
C GLU A 6 -12.36 -12.30 15.12
N ILE A 7 -11.94 -12.25 16.39
CA ILE A 7 -10.62 -11.77 16.75
C ILE A 7 -9.69 -12.86 16.24
N GLU A 8 -9.25 -12.71 15.00
CA GLU A 8 -8.27 -13.57 14.37
C GLU A 8 -7.06 -13.65 15.32
N PRO A 9 -6.55 -14.85 15.63
CA PRO A 9 -5.47 -14.99 16.58
C PRO A 9 -4.24 -14.24 16.07
N ARG A 10 -3.70 -13.36 16.91
CA ARG A 10 -2.53 -12.52 16.62
C ARG A 10 -1.30 -13.13 17.27
N THR A 11 -0.27 -13.39 16.48
CA THR A 11 1.03 -13.81 16.98
C THR A 11 1.84 -12.57 17.29
N TYR A 12 2.16 -12.34 18.57
CA TYR A 12 2.96 -11.19 18.99
C TYR A 12 4.45 -11.52 18.96
N PHE A 13 5.24 -10.55 18.52
CA PHE A 13 6.69 -10.64 18.43
C PHE A 13 7.33 -9.65 19.40
N SER A 14 8.51 -10.03 19.92
CA SER A 14 9.29 -9.19 20.82
C SER A 14 9.97 -8.01 20.12
N SER A 15 10.14 -8.07 18.80
CA SER A 15 10.72 -6.99 18.00
C SER A 15 10.21 -7.02 16.56
N LEU A 16 10.38 -5.90 15.86
CA LEU A 16 10.04 -5.80 14.44
C LEU A 16 10.88 -6.76 13.58
N GLU A 17 12.15 -6.94 13.92
CA GLU A 17 13.08 -7.81 13.20
C GLU A 17 12.65 -9.27 13.25
N ASN A 18 12.12 -9.72 14.38
CA ASN A 18 11.58 -11.07 14.51
C ASN A 18 10.33 -11.24 13.63
N ALA A 19 9.46 -10.23 13.59
CA ALA A 19 8.29 -10.23 12.72
C ALA A 19 8.70 -10.18 11.23
N LEU A 20 9.70 -9.38 10.86
CA LEU A 20 10.21 -9.31 9.48
C LEU A 20 10.86 -10.61 9.03
N GLY A 21 11.58 -11.30 9.94
CA GLY A 21 12.16 -12.62 9.68
C GLY A 21 11.09 -13.68 9.41
N ASP A 22 9.96 -13.59 10.09
CA ASP A 22 8.81 -14.51 9.92
C ASP A 22 7.95 -14.16 8.68
N PHE A 23 7.69 -12.87 8.46
CA PHE A 23 6.88 -12.37 7.34
C PHE A 23 7.60 -12.44 5.99
N GLN A 24 8.93 -12.34 5.99
CA GLN A 24 9.78 -12.39 4.79
C GLN A 24 9.37 -11.43 3.65
N PRO A 25 9.25 -10.11 3.91
CA PRO A 25 8.98 -9.15 2.84
C PRO A 25 10.18 -9.05 1.87
N PRO A 26 9.99 -8.48 0.67
CA PRO A 26 11.07 -8.28 -0.28
C PRO A 26 12.25 -7.54 0.34
N TYR A 27 13.47 -7.97 0.02
CA TYR A 27 14.69 -7.39 0.60
C TYR A 27 14.80 -5.88 0.36
N GLU A 28 14.34 -5.41 -0.81
CA GLU A 28 14.33 -3.99 -1.17
C GLU A 28 13.38 -3.14 -0.31
N ALA A 29 12.33 -3.76 0.24
CA ALA A 29 11.37 -3.09 1.11
C ALA A 29 11.89 -2.94 2.56
N LEU A 30 12.82 -3.80 3.00
CA LEU A 30 13.38 -3.79 4.36
C LEU A 30 13.93 -2.43 4.83
N PRO A 31 14.74 -1.69 4.04
CA PRO A 31 15.23 -0.37 4.47
C PRO A 31 14.09 0.63 4.66
N VAL A 32 13.09 0.63 3.79
CA VAL A 32 11.93 1.54 3.86
C VAL A 32 11.07 1.22 5.08
N ILE A 33 10.76 -0.07 5.30
CA ILE A 33 9.99 -0.51 6.47
C ILE A 33 10.69 -0.08 7.77
N ARG A 34 12.01 -0.25 7.84
CA ARG A 34 12.81 0.16 9.01
C ARG A 34 12.80 1.66 9.22
N ASP A 35 12.89 2.45 8.15
CA ASP A 35 12.90 3.90 8.25
C ASP A 35 11.55 4.42 8.75
N VAL A 36 10.45 3.92 8.18
CA VAL A 36 9.08 4.23 8.62
C VAL A 36 8.85 3.80 10.06
N ALA A 37 9.27 2.59 10.43
CA ALA A 37 9.09 2.08 11.79
C ALA A 37 9.83 2.92 12.84
N ARG A 38 11.01 3.47 12.53
CA ARG A 38 11.72 4.38 13.46
C ARG A 38 10.94 5.66 13.75
N GLY A 39 10.11 6.12 12.82
CA GLY A 39 9.25 7.28 13.01
C GLY A 39 7.97 7.00 13.78
N LEU A 40 7.72 5.75 14.18
CA LEU A 40 6.51 5.32 14.87
C LEU A 40 6.82 4.90 16.31
N ASP A 41 6.07 5.44 17.27
CA ASP A 41 6.13 5.05 18.68
C ASP A 41 5.31 3.77 18.95
N TYR A 42 5.72 2.64 18.34
CA TYR A 42 5.10 1.33 18.58
C TYR A 42 5.72 0.60 19.77
N THR A 43 4.93 -0.26 20.42
CA THR A 43 5.36 -1.11 21.54
C THR A 43 5.11 -2.60 21.26
N HIS A 44 4.05 -2.90 20.52
CA HIS A 44 3.71 -4.28 20.17
C HIS A 44 3.73 -4.48 18.67
N VAL A 45 4.29 -5.61 18.26
CA VAL A 45 4.32 -6.04 16.87
C VAL A 45 3.57 -7.36 16.81
N PHE A 46 2.67 -7.50 15.85
CA PHE A 46 1.93 -8.74 15.66
C PHE A 46 1.81 -9.13 14.19
N ILE A 47 1.59 -10.42 13.94
CA ILE A 47 1.18 -10.96 12.65
C ILE A 47 -0.11 -11.75 12.88
N PRO A 48 -1.19 -11.48 12.13
CA PRO A 48 -2.43 -12.25 12.23
C PRO A 48 -2.22 -13.68 11.71
N GLU A 49 -3.13 -14.60 12.02
CA GLU A 49 -3.06 -16.01 11.57
C GLU A 49 -2.97 -16.15 10.05
N SER A 50 -3.69 -15.30 9.30
CA SER A 50 -3.62 -15.19 7.84
C SER A 50 -2.25 -14.77 7.31
N ARG A 51 -1.38 -14.21 8.16
CA ARG A 51 -0.06 -13.68 7.81
C ARG A 51 -0.11 -12.70 6.64
N ALA A 52 -1.21 -11.97 6.48
CA ALA A 52 -1.40 -11.04 5.37
C ALA A 52 -0.58 -9.74 5.55
N HIS A 53 -0.24 -9.37 6.78
CA HIS A 53 0.47 -8.14 7.12
C HIS A 53 1.15 -8.21 8.49
N ILE A 54 2.03 -7.25 8.78
CA ILE A 54 2.54 -7.00 10.15
C ILE A 54 1.80 -5.79 10.73
N GLY A 55 1.19 -5.93 11.89
CA GLY A 55 0.58 -4.83 12.63
C GLY A 55 1.51 -4.25 13.68
N LEU A 56 1.54 -2.92 13.80
CA LEU A 56 2.27 -2.18 14.84
C LEU A 56 1.28 -1.46 15.73
N GLU A 57 1.30 -1.73 17.04
CA GLU A 57 0.42 -1.09 18.02
C GLU A 57 1.22 -0.15 18.93
N ALA A 58 0.64 1.01 19.22
CA ALA A 58 1.25 2.01 20.11
C ALA A 58 1.23 1.60 21.59
N ALA A 59 2.11 2.25 22.36
CA ALA A 59 2.05 2.21 23.82
C ALA A 59 0.67 2.71 24.31
N GLY A 60 -0.07 1.85 25.00
CA GLY A 60 -1.40 2.17 25.54
C GLY A 60 -2.55 1.33 25.00
N GLY A 61 -2.27 0.41 24.06
CA GLY A 61 -3.10 -0.75 23.75
C GLY A 61 -4.34 -0.47 22.89
N GLY A 62 -4.51 -1.28 21.86
CA GLY A 62 -5.82 -1.53 21.23
C GLY A 62 -5.93 -1.16 19.76
N GLU A 63 -5.24 -0.10 19.30
CA GLU A 63 -5.33 0.35 17.92
C GLU A 63 -3.97 0.28 17.21
N PRO A 64 -3.87 -0.46 16.09
CA PRO A 64 -2.66 -0.50 15.30
C PRO A 64 -2.42 0.86 14.64
N ILE A 65 -1.25 1.42 14.87
CA ILE A 65 -0.81 2.68 14.28
C ILE A 65 -0.19 2.50 12.89
N ALA A 66 0.15 1.26 12.52
CA ALA A 66 0.58 0.93 11.17
C ALA A 66 0.34 -0.54 10.83
N TYR A 67 0.11 -0.79 9.54
CA TYR A 67 0.03 -2.12 8.95
C TYR A 67 1.02 -2.19 7.78
N ILE A 68 1.93 -3.14 7.82
CA ILE A 68 2.94 -3.38 6.79
C ILE A 68 2.44 -4.56 5.93
N PHE A 69 2.07 -4.26 4.69
CA PHE A 69 1.74 -5.24 3.67
C PHE A 69 2.97 -5.49 2.78
N PRO A 70 2.97 -6.53 1.93
CA PRO A 70 4.10 -6.80 1.04
C PRO A 70 4.42 -5.62 0.12
N GLY A 71 3.40 -4.87 -0.33
CA GLY A 71 3.53 -3.78 -1.31
C GLY A 71 3.34 -2.36 -0.80
N PHE A 72 2.84 -2.18 0.41
CA PHE A 72 2.64 -0.85 0.98
C PHE A 72 2.57 -0.92 2.50
N ILE A 73 2.77 0.23 3.15
CA ILE A 73 2.57 0.43 4.57
C ILE A 73 1.38 1.38 4.73
N ALA A 74 0.32 0.92 5.39
CA ALA A 74 -0.79 1.76 5.80
C ALA A 74 -0.50 2.34 7.20
N LEU A 75 -0.35 3.65 7.30
CA LEU A 75 -0.11 4.38 8.53
C LEU A 75 -1.44 4.94 9.06
N HIS A 76 -1.72 4.68 10.32
CA HIS A 76 -2.86 5.18 11.07
C HIS A 76 -2.39 5.86 12.35
N PRO A 77 -1.68 7.01 12.25
CA PRO A 77 -1.17 7.71 13.42
C PRO A 77 -2.32 8.13 14.35
N ARG A 78 -2.10 8.03 15.65
CA ARG A 78 -3.13 8.27 16.67
C ARG A 78 -3.60 9.73 16.61
N GLY A 79 -4.83 9.95 16.14
CA GLY A 79 -5.41 11.29 15.96
C GLY A 79 -4.93 12.05 14.71
N GLY A 80 -4.24 11.37 13.78
CA GLY A 80 -3.77 11.94 12.52
C GLY A 80 -4.54 11.43 11.29
N VAL A 81 -4.12 11.91 10.12
CA VAL A 81 -4.66 11.45 8.83
C VAL A 81 -3.96 10.14 8.46
N SER A 82 -4.74 9.14 8.05
CA SER A 82 -4.18 7.89 7.54
C SER A 82 -3.46 8.14 6.21
N SER A 83 -2.28 7.54 6.05
CA SER A 83 -1.44 7.71 4.87
C SER A 83 -0.84 6.38 4.44
N PHE A 84 -0.55 6.23 3.15
CA PHE A 84 0.05 5.02 2.61
C PHE A 84 1.46 5.32 2.10
N VAL A 85 2.40 4.42 2.42
CA VAL A 85 3.77 4.46 1.90
C VAL A 85 3.94 3.25 1.00
N GLU A 86 4.13 3.48 -0.30
CA GLU A 86 4.40 2.40 -1.26
C GLU A 86 5.78 1.80 -0.99
N LEU A 87 5.84 0.48 -0.99
CA LEU A 87 7.10 -0.26 -0.86
C LEU A 87 7.61 -0.62 -2.25
N PRO A 88 8.94 -0.54 -2.47
CA PRO A 88 9.52 -1.04 -3.71
C PRO A 88 9.21 -2.53 -3.83
N GLN A 89 8.40 -2.88 -4.82
CA GLN A 89 8.14 -4.26 -5.20
C GLN A 89 9.22 -4.70 -6.19
N PRO A 90 9.76 -5.93 -6.07
CA PRO A 90 10.47 -6.52 -7.19
C PRO A 90 9.49 -6.56 -8.37
N LEU A 91 9.93 -6.10 -9.55
CA LEU A 91 9.14 -6.03 -10.79
C LEU A 91 8.45 -7.37 -11.09
N ALA A 92 7.26 -7.57 -10.55
CA ALA A 92 6.36 -8.65 -10.85
C ALA A 92 4.97 -8.02 -10.93
N GLU A 93 4.46 -7.96 -12.16
CA GLU A 93 3.10 -7.60 -12.60
C GLU A 93 2.13 -7.03 -11.56
N GLU A 94 1.72 -5.79 -11.83
CA GLU A 94 0.52 -5.10 -11.36
C GLU A 94 -0.49 -5.97 -10.58
N ALA A 95 -0.39 -5.94 -9.25
CA ALA A 95 -1.54 -6.24 -8.41
C ALA A 95 -2.33 -4.94 -8.19
N PRO A 96 -3.67 -4.93 -8.37
CA PRO A 96 -4.46 -3.71 -8.26
C PRO A 96 -4.41 -3.18 -6.82
N ALA A 97 -3.96 -1.93 -6.67
CA ALA A 97 -4.06 -1.19 -5.43
C ALA A 97 -5.52 -1.22 -4.92
N PRO A 98 -5.79 -1.50 -3.63
CA PRO A 98 -7.13 -1.32 -3.09
C PRO A 98 -7.47 0.17 -3.14
N ALA A 99 -8.35 0.51 -4.09
CA ALA A 99 -8.89 1.84 -4.26
C ALA A 99 -9.69 2.23 -3.01
N THR A 100 -9.06 2.90 -2.05
CA THR A 100 -9.79 3.71 -1.07
C THR A 100 -9.17 5.10 -0.92
N ALA A 101 -9.97 6.06 -1.39
CA ALA A 101 -10.06 7.45 -0.95
C ALA A 101 -8.89 8.42 -1.26
N LYS A 102 -9.07 9.14 -2.37
CA LYS A 102 -8.77 10.57 -2.57
C LYS A 102 -8.21 11.31 -1.34
N ALA A 103 -6.91 11.59 -1.34
CA ALA A 103 -6.36 12.73 -0.62
C ALA A 103 -6.00 13.82 -1.62
N SER A 104 -6.78 14.90 -1.58
CA SER A 104 -6.61 16.10 -2.39
C SER A 104 -5.21 16.72 -2.23
N ARG A 105 -4.65 17.09 -3.38
CA ARG A 105 -3.42 17.89 -3.57
C ARG A 105 -3.41 19.17 -2.72
N ALA A 106 -2.31 19.38 -1.99
CA ALA A 106 -1.59 20.64 -1.79
C ALA A 106 -0.25 20.26 -1.13
N ALA A 107 0.96 20.66 -1.54
CA ALA A 107 1.39 21.67 -2.49
C ALA A 107 2.80 21.33 -3.05
N ALA A 108 3.01 21.73 -4.30
CA ALA A 108 4.27 22.20 -4.92
C ALA A 108 5.58 21.41 -4.73
N SER A 109 5.99 20.68 -5.78
CA SER A 109 6.99 21.17 -6.75
C SER A 109 7.17 20.19 -7.93
N SER A 110 6.96 20.68 -9.15
CA SER A 110 7.30 20.04 -10.43
C SER A 110 8.78 20.35 -10.80
N PRO A 111 9.40 19.75 -11.86
CA PRO A 111 8.80 18.96 -12.95
C PRO A 111 9.57 17.68 -13.37
N ALA A 112 8.84 16.62 -13.71
CA ALA A 112 9.27 15.66 -14.72
C ALA A 112 8.06 15.31 -15.59
N LYS A 113 8.14 15.79 -16.83
CA LYS A 113 7.11 15.72 -17.86
C LYS A 113 7.09 14.30 -18.44
N ALA A 114 6.21 13.44 -17.92
CA ALA A 114 5.76 12.26 -18.66
C ALA A 114 4.37 12.59 -19.23
N VAL A 115 4.35 13.01 -20.50
CA VAL A 115 3.13 13.07 -21.30
C VAL A 115 2.69 11.63 -21.50
N GLN A 116 1.86 11.11 -20.59
CA GLN A 116 1.03 9.96 -20.93
C GLN A 116 -0.01 10.49 -21.91
N ALA A 117 0.19 10.20 -23.20
CA ALA A 117 -0.82 10.41 -24.20
C ALA A 117 -2.04 9.59 -23.78
N GLU A 118 -3.12 10.25 -23.40
CA GLU A 118 -4.41 9.58 -23.21
C GLU A 118 -4.72 8.81 -24.50
N PRO A 119 -4.98 7.49 -24.45
CA PRO A 119 -5.26 6.73 -25.66
C PRO A 119 -6.54 7.27 -26.28
N VAL A 120 -6.41 7.95 -27.43
CA VAL A 120 -7.55 8.44 -28.19
C VAL A 120 -8.36 7.23 -28.64
N ALA A 121 -9.63 7.13 -28.24
CA ALA A 121 -10.52 6.04 -28.62
C ALA A 121 -11.29 6.38 -29.92
N CYS A 122 -11.62 5.36 -30.71
CA CYS A 122 -12.36 5.52 -31.96
C CYS A 122 -13.80 5.94 -31.68
N ALA A 123 -14.31 6.96 -32.36
CA ALA A 123 -15.71 7.37 -32.20
C ALA A 123 -16.73 6.35 -32.73
N GLY A 124 -16.31 5.42 -33.60
CA GLY A 124 -17.17 4.40 -34.21
C GLY A 124 -17.26 3.09 -33.42
N CYS A 125 -16.12 2.57 -32.96
CA CYS A 125 -16.05 1.29 -32.26
C CYS A 125 -15.45 1.35 -30.86
N PHE A 126 -15.04 2.55 -30.39
CA PHE A 126 -14.44 2.79 -29.07
C PHE A 126 -13.16 2.01 -28.76
N THR A 127 -12.57 1.33 -29.75
CA THR A 127 -11.23 0.73 -29.65
C THR A 127 -10.15 1.81 -29.59
N ALA A 128 -9.07 1.56 -28.85
CA ALA A 128 -7.92 2.46 -28.76
C ALA A 128 -7.29 2.66 -30.15
N LEU A 129 -7.07 3.92 -30.57
CA LEU A 129 -6.42 4.22 -31.83
C LEU A 129 -4.91 3.96 -31.72
N PRO A 130 -4.29 3.38 -32.75
CA PRO A 130 -2.85 3.42 -32.91
C PRO A 130 -2.37 4.86 -33.13
N ALA A 131 -1.07 5.09 -32.97
CA ALA A 131 -0.44 6.41 -33.15
C ALA A 131 -0.65 7.02 -34.55
N SER A 132 -1.07 6.24 -35.54
CA SER A 132 -1.43 6.71 -36.89
C SER A 132 -2.74 7.52 -36.93
N GLY A 133 -3.56 7.48 -35.88
CA GLY A 133 -4.80 8.24 -35.81
C GLY A 133 -5.95 7.67 -36.67
N ARG A 134 -5.78 6.48 -37.27
CA ARG A 134 -6.80 5.75 -38.03
C ARG A 134 -7.16 4.45 -37.34
N CYS A 135 -8.42 4.05 -37.45
CA CYS A 135 -8.92 2.81 -36.85
C CYS A 135 -8.92 1.69 -37.88
N ASP A 136 -8.13 0.65 -37.67
CA ASP A 136 -8.04 -0.51 -38.57
C ASP A 136 -9.35 -1.35 -38.65
N TYR A 137 -10.31 -1.11 -37.74
CA TYR A 137 -11.60 -1.80 -37.71
C TYR A 137 -12.75 -1.01 -38.35
N CYS A 138 -12.58 0.30 -38.57
CA CYS A 138 -13.64 1.18 -39.09
C CYS A 138 -13.27 1.91 -40.38
N ASP A 139 -12.02 1.80 -40.84
CA ASP A 139 -11.62 2.16 -42.22
C ASP A 139 -12.24 1.16 -43.22
#